data_AF-A0A4U1IFL3-F1
#
_entry.id   AF-A0A4U1IFL3-F1
#
_cell.length_a   1.000
_cell.length_b   1.000
_cell.length_c   1.000
_cell.angle_alpha   90.00
_cell.angle_beta   90.00
_cell.angle_gamma   90.00
#
_symmetry.space_group_name_H-M   'P 1'
#
loop_
_entity.id
_entity.type
_entity.pdbx_description
1 polymer ?
#
loop_
_entity_poly.entity_id
_entity_poly.type
_entity_poly.pdbx_seq_one_letter_code
_entity_poly.pdbx_strand_id
1 'polypeptide(L)'
;MVKHAKPFDYIELNKIMVSVPLTVASDGSASSIYRVCSLDMAFEVNAKDKDKFKNITPLVRSIAVQALSVHTYDKIRNVPLDELQNDVSTRMLSIADSWHIDRPFNAAIITQLLCE
;
A
#
# COMPACT_ATOMS: atom_id res chain seq x y z
N MET A 1 -10.26 37.49 1.39
CA MET A 1 -10.33 36.13 0.79
C MET A 1 -10.09 35.12 1.89
N VAL A 2 -11.12 34.38 2.30
CA VAL A 2 -10.94 33.26 3.23
C VAL A 2 -10.31 32.13 2.43
N LYS A 3 -9.05 31.78 2.71
CA LYS A 3 -8.46 30.55 2.16
C LYS A 3 -9.18 29.38 2.79
N HIS A 4 -10.08 28.72 2.05
CA HIS A 4 -10.57 27.41 2.46
C HIS A 4 -9.36 26.47 2.52
N ALA A 5 -8.94 26.09 3.73
CA ALA A 5 -7.93 25.07 3.90
C ALA A 5 -8.45 23.78 3.25
N LYS A 6 -7.64 23.15 2.39
CA LYS A 6 -8.02 21.88 1.78
C LYS A 6 -8.23 20.86 2.92
N PRO A 7 -9.35 20.12 2.94
CA PRO A 7 -9.64 19.16 4.01
C PRO A 7 -8.63 18.01 4.06
N PHE A 8 -8.01 17.71 2.90
CA PHE A 8 -7.06 16.63 2.72
C PHE A 8 -5.78 17.12 2.04
N ASP A 9 -4.68 16.47 2.38
CA ASP A 9 -3.40 16.53 1.72
C ASP A 9 -3.07 15.16 1.12
N TYR A 10 -2.31 15.15 0.03
CA TYR A 10 -1.77 13.93 -0.56
C TYR A 10 -0.28 13.83 -0.24
N ILE A 11 0.14 12.70 0.31
CA ILE A 11 1.54 12.43 0.66
C ILE A 11 2.02 11.23 -0.14
N GLU A 12 3.11 11.43 -0.90
CA GLU A 12 3.70 10.38 -1.72
C GLU A 12 4.65 9.48 -0.93
N LEU A 13 4.70 8.21 -1.32
CA LEU A 13 5.65 7.22 -0.83
C LEU A 13 6.18 6.41 -2.02
N ASN A 14 7.43 6.70 -2.38
CA ASN A 14 8.02 6.17 -3.60
C ASN A 14 8.98 5.01 -3.30
N LYS A 15 9.19 4.15 -4.29
CA LYS A 15 10.13 3.02 -4.33
C LYS A 15 9.90 2.01 -3.22
N ILE A 16 8.66 1.57 -3.05
CA ILE A 16 8.33 0.45 -2.18
C ILE A 16 8.65 -0.82 -2.98
N MET A 17 9.57 -1.65 -2.49
CA MET A 17 9.96 -2.89 -3.18
C MET A 17 9.55 -4.11 -2.36
N VAL A 18 8.99 -5.12 -3.02
CA VAL A 18 8.57 -6.36 -2.40
C VAL A 18 8.84 -7.54 -3.33
N SER A 19 9.33 -8.64 -2.76
CA SER A 19 9.40 -9.91 -3.48
C SER A 19 8.09 -10.65 -3.27
N VAL A 20 7.40 -10.98 -4.37
CA VAL A 20 6.17 -11.77 -4.35
C VAL A 20 6.42 -13.14 -5.00
N PRO A 21 5.84 -14.23 -4.48
CA PRO A 21 5.94 -15.51 -5.15
C PRO A 21 5.23 -15.46 -6.50
N LEU A 22 5.73 -16.20 -7.49
CA LEU A 22 5.14 -16.25 -8.82
C LEU A 22 3.68 -16.72 -8.75
N THR A 23 3.46 -17.81 -8.03
CA THR A 23 2.17 -18.48 -7.82
C THR A 23 2.10 -19.08 -6.40
N VAL A 24 0.90 -19.52 -5.99
CA VAL A 24 0.71 -20.43 -4.85
C VAL A 24 0.42 -21.81 -5.42
N ALA A 25 1.08 -22.84 -4.88
CA ALA A 25 0.82 -24.23 -5.22
C ALA A 25 -0.54 -24.69 -4.66
N SER A 26 -1.04 -25.82 -5.15
CA SER A 26 -2.35 -26.36 -4.74
C SER A 26 -2.44 -26.71 -3.25
N ASP A 27 -1.31 -26.91 -2.59
CA ASP A 27 -1.19 -27.15 -1.15
C ASP A 27 -1.13 -25.85 -0.30
N GLY A 28 -1.24 -24.68 -0.94
CA GLY A 28 -1.17 -23.38 -0.29
C GLY A 28 0.26 -22.86 -0.07
N SER A 29 1.29 -23.61 -0.47
CA SER A 29 2.68 -23.17 -0.34
C SER A 29 3.05 -22.15 -1.43
N ALA A 30 3.85 -21.16 -1.06
CA ALA A 30 4.39 -20.19 -2.01
C ALA A 30 5.41 -20.86 -2.95
N SER A 31 5.38 -20.53 -4.24
CA SER A 31 6.40 -20.96 -5.18
C SER A 31 7.81 -20.56 -4.72
N SER A 32 8.82 -21.38 -5.04
CA SER A 32 10.23 -21.04 -4.83
C SER A 32 10.73 -19.95 -5.78
N ILE A 33 9.95 -19.62 -6.81
CA ILE A 33 10.25 -18.56 -7.78
C ILE A 33 9.57 -17.28 -7.32
N TYR A 34 10.36 -16.22 -7.19
CA TYR A 34 9.89 -14.89 -6.82
C TYR A 34 10.07 -13.90 -7.96
N ARG A 35 9.26 -12.84 -7.92
CA ARG A 35 9.34 -11.65 -8.77
C ARG A 35 9.43 -10.42 -7.88
N VAL A 36 10.15 -9.41 -8.35
CA VAL A 36 10.29 -8.16 -7.58
C VAL A 36 9.27 -7.17 -8.13
N CYS A 37 8.37 -6.73 -7.25
CA CYS A 37 7.46 -5.64 -7.55
C CYS A 37 7.96 -4.36 -6.91
N SER A 38 7.93 -3.26 -7.66
CA SER A 38 8.10 -1.90 -7.17
C SER A 38 6.79 -1.13 -7.28
N LEU A 39 6.50 -0.35 -6.25
CA LEU A 39 5.26 0.38 -6.07
C LEU A 39 5.58 1.82 -5.63
N ASP A 40 4.94 2.77 -6.29
CA ASP A 40 4.80 4.14 -5.81
C ASP A 40 3.34 4.35 -5.38
N MET A 41 3.15 5.05 -4.27
CA MET A 41 1.83 5.31 -3.71
C MET A 41 1.62 6.77 -3.35
N ALA A 42 0.38 7.21 -3.36
CA ALA A 42 -0.08 8.45 -2.74
C ALA A 42 -1.11 8.14 -1.66
N PHE A 43 -1.02 8.83 -0.52
CA PHE A 43 -1.95 8.67 0.59
C PHE A 43 -2.78 9.93 0.75
N GLU A 44 -4.09 9.77 0.77
CA GLU A 44 -5.02 10.83 1.17
C GLU A 44 -5.03 10.92 2.69
N VAL A 45 -4.60 12.05 3.24
CA VAL A 45 -4.47 12.26 4.69
C VAL A 45 -5.25 13.51 5.08
N ASN A 46 -5.90 13.51 6.24
CA ASN A 46 -6.52 14.73 6.75
C ASN A 46 -5.44 15.81 6.93
N ALA A 47 -5.71 17.05 6.50
CA ALA A 47 -4.72 18.13 6.56
C ALA A 47 -4.16 18.36 7.99
N LYS A 48 -4.96 18.11 9.03
CA LYS A 48 -4.57 18.19 10.44
C LYS A 48 -3.58 17.09 10.88
N ASP A 49 -3.57 15.95 10.19
CA ASP A 49 -2.81 14.76 10.55
C ASP A 49 -1.53 14.61 9.69
N LYS A 50 -1.29 15.56 8.78
CA LYS A 50 -0.15 15.55 7.84
C LYS A 50 1.20 15.31 8.51
N ASP A 51 1.51 16.06 9.56
CA ASP A 51 2.80 15.96 10.23
C ASP A 51 2.92 14.67 11.06
N LYS A 52 1.81 14.21 11.66
CA LYS A 52 1.72 12.90 12.31
C LYS A 52 2.00 11.78 11.29
N PHE A 53 1.38 11.84 10.11
CA PHE A 53 1.61 10.88 9.03
C PHE A 53 3.07 10.85 8.60
N LYS A 54 3.68 12.02 8.38
CA LYS A 54 5.10 12.12 7.99
C LYS A 54 6.02 11.41 8.99
N ASN A 55 5.75 11.54 10.30
CA ASN A 55 6.52 10.88 11.35
C ASN A 55 6.40 9.34 11.34
N ILE A 56 5.30 8.81 10.82
CA ILE A 56 5.07 7.36 10.72
C ILE A 56 5.29 6.81 9.30
N THR A 57 5.77 7.62 8.35
CA THR A 57 6.05 7.20 6.96
C THR A 57 6.85 5.89 6.88
N PRO A 58 7.90 5.65 7.70
CA PRO A 58 8.62 4.37 7.69
C PRO A 58 7.73 3.17 8.08
N LEU A 59 6.80 3.36 9.02
CA LEU A 59 5.84 2.33 9.42
C LEU A 59 4.83 2.10 8.30
N VAL A 60 4.29 3.17 7.69
CA VAL A 60 3.37 3.07 6.54
C VAL A 60 4.03 2.32 5.38
N ARG A 61 5.34 2.51 5.15
CA ARG A 61 6.10 1.72 4.17
C ARG A 61 6.13 0.24 4.52
N SER A 62 6.41 -0.11 5.77
CA SER A 62 6.39 -1.51 6.23
C SER A 62 5.01 -2.14 6.04
N ILE A 63 3.96 -1.38 6.36
CA ILE A 63 2.56 -1.78 6.16
C ILE A 63 2.26 -2.03 4.68
N ALA A 64 2.70 -1.15 3.78
CA ALA A 64 2.51 -1.32 2.33
C ALA A 64 3.22 -2.57 1.80
N VAL A 65 4.46 -2.83 2.25
CA VAL A 65 5.20 -4.06 1.89
C VAL A 65 4.44 -5.30 2.33
N GLN A 66 3.94 -5.33 3.58
CA GLN A 66 3.17 -6.47 4.10
C GLN A 66 1.82 -6.65 3.40
N ALA A 67 1.14 -5.54 3.09
CA ALA A 67 -0.12 -5.57 2.37
C ALA A 67 0.04 -6.14 0.96
N LEU A 68 1.16 -5.86 0.28
CA LEU A 68 1.43 -6.38 -1.06
C LEU A 68 2.04 -7.79 -1.05
N SER A 69 2.80 -8.17 0.00
CA SER A 69 3.51 -9.47 0.05
C SER A 69 2.60 -10.69 0.13
N VAL A 70 1.31 -10.51 0.46
CA VAL A 70 0.33 -11.60 0.47
C VAL A 70 -0.20 -11.95 -0.93
N HIS A 71 0.15 -11.16 -1.94
CA HIS A 71 -0.23 -11.40 -3.32
C HIS A 71 0.83 -12.24 -4.04
N THR A 72 0.39 -12.95 -5.07
CA THR A 72 1.28 -13.53 -6.07
C THR A 72 1.45 -12.60 -7.24
N TYR A 73 2.54 -12.76 -7.99
CA TYR A 73 2.73 -12.09 -9.27
C TYR A 73 1.57 -12.37 -10.23
N ASP A 74 1.12 -13.63 -10.31
CA ASP A 74 -0.02 -14.00 -11.16
C ASP A 74 -1.33 -13.33 -10.73
N LYS A 75 -1.57 -13.11 -9.44
CA LYS A 75 -2.73 -12.33 -8.99
C LYS A 75 -2.57 -10.87 -9.41
N ILE A 76 -1.41 -10.28 -9.16
CA ILE A 76 -1.14 -8.87 -9.47
C ILE A 76 -1.35 -8.56 -10.96
N ARG A 77 -0.88 -9.44 -11.86
CA ARG A 77 -0.96 -9.19 -13.32
C ARG A 77 -2.33 -9.40 -13.94
N ASN A 78 -3.23 -10.12 -13.26
CA ASN A 78 -4.53 -10.52 -13.80
C ASN A 78 -5.71 -9.79 -13.13
N VAL A 79 -5.48 -9.04 -12.06
CA VAL A 79 -6.51 -8.27 -11.35
C VAL A 79 -6.49 -6.81 -11.86
N PRO A 80 -7.66 -6.20 -12.10
CA PRO A 80 -7.76 -4.77 -12.39
C PRO A 80 -7.06 -3.90 -11.33
N LEU A 81 -6.42 -2.82 -11.76
CA LEU A 81 -5.60 -2.00 -10.85
C LEU A 81 -6.42 -1.38 -9.71
N ASP A 82 -7.67 -1.00 -9.97
CA ASP A 82 -8.60 -0.46 -8.99
C ASP A 82 -8.99 -1.50 -7.92
N GLU A 83 -9.23 -2.75 -8.33
CA GLU A 83 -9.45 -3.87 -7.40
C GLU A 83 -8.21 -4.15 -6.54
N LEU A 84 -7.02 -4.17 -7.17
CA LEU A 84 -5.77 -4.35 -6.44
C LEU A 84 -5.52 -3.22 -5.46
N GLN A 85 -5.74 -1.97 -5.86
CA GLN A 85 -5.62 -0.80 -5.00
C GLN A 85 -6.56 -0.90 -3.80
N ASN A 86 -7.81 -1.31 -4.01
CA ASN A 86 -8.78 -1.46 -2.93
C ASN A 86 -8.38 -2.59 -1.95
N ASP A 87 -7.93 -3.74 -2.44
CA ASP A 87 -7.43 -4.86 -1.60
C ASP A 87 -6.20 -4.40 -0.79
N VAL A 88 -5.22 -3.77 -1.44
CA VAL A 88 -4.01 -3.24 -0.77
C VAL A 88 -4.39 -2.17 0.27
N SER A 89 -5.19 -1.16 -0.09
CA SER A 89 -5.59 -0.09 0.84
C SER A 89 -6.33 -0.65 2.06
N THR A 90 -7.25 -1.60 1.86
CA THR A 90 -7.98 -2.27 2.94
C THR A 90 -7.05 -3.05 3.87
N ARG A 91 -6.11 -3.80 3.30
CA ARG A 91 -5.10 -4.55 4.07
C ARG A 91 -4.19 -3.63 4.85
N MET A 92 -3.75 -2.54 4.25
CA MET A 92 -2.90 -1.57 4.93
C MET A 92 -3.60 -0.97 6.16
N LEU A 93 -4.88 -0.61 6.05
CA LEU A 93 -5.67 -0.13 7.19
C LEU A 93 -5.83 -1.22 8.25
N SER A 94 -6.11 -2.46 7.86
CA SER A 94 -6.22 -3.59 8.80
C SER A 94 -4.91 -3.87 9.55
N ILE A 95 -3.76 -3.77 8.87
CA ILE A 95 -2.45 -3.92 9.50
C ILE A 95 -2.18 -2.74 10.44
N ALA A 96 -2.50 -1.51 10.03
CA ALA A 96 -2.35 -0.32 10.87
C ALA A 96 -3.17 -0.46 12.17
N ASP A 97 -4.41 -0.93 12.07
CA ASP A 97 -5.29 -1.20 13.22
C ASP A 97 -4.67 -2.27 14.14
N SER A 98 -4.10 -3.34 13.58
CA SER A 98 -3.41 -4.39 14.36
C SER A 98 -2.19 -3.88 15.11
N TRP A 99 -1.58 -2.78 14.66
CA TRP A 99 -0.44 -2.11 15.29
C TRP A 99 -0.86 -0.95 16.19
N HIS A 100 -2.16 -0.77 16.44
CA HIS A 100 -2.74 0.35 17.19
C HIS A 100 -2.40 1.72 16.59
N ILE A 101 -2.22 1.80 15.27
CA ILE A 101 -2.04 3.04 14.53
C ILE A 101 -3.43 3.49 14.04
N ASP A 102 -4.04 4.40 14.79
CA ASP A 102 -5.37 4.92 14.47
C ASP A 102 -5.39 5.63 13.10
N ARG A 103 -6.07 5.00 12.14
CA ARG A 103 -6.43 5.46 10.79
C ARG A 103 -5.43 6.48 10.20
N PRO A 104 -4.23 6.03 9.79
CA PRO A 104 -3.17 6.93 9.36
C PRO A 104 -3.50 7.69 8.07
N PHE A 105 -4.37 7.16 7.22
CA PHE A 105 -4.81 7.76 5.96
C PHE A 105 -6.26 7.36 5.66
N ASN A 106 -6.91 8.07 4.73
CA ASN A 106 -8.26 7.80 4.26
C ASN A 106 -8.28 6.82 3.09
N ALA A 107 -7.32 6.95 2.18
CA ALA A 107 -7.14 6.08 1.03
C ALA A 107 -5.66 5.95 0.68
N ALA A 108 -5.26 4.75 0.23
CA ALA A 108 -3.97 4.50 -0.39
C ALA A 108 -4.18 4.30 -1.91
N ILE A 109 -3.46 5.09 -2.71
CA ILE A 109 -3.58 5.13 -4.16
C ILE A 109 -2.29 4.57 -4.75
N ILE A 110 -2.41 3.58 -5.64
CA ILE A 110 -1.26 3.05 -6.39
C ILE A 110 -1.04 3.97 -7.58
N THR A 111 0.07 4.72 -7.58
CA THR A 111 0.40 5.66 -8.66
C THR A 111 1.27 5.01 -9.73
N GLN A 112 2.09 4.02 -9.35
CA GLN A 112 2.88 3.22 -10.27
C GLN A 112 3.08 1.82 -9.70
N LEU A 113 2.96 0.80 -10.54
CA LEU A 113 3.24 -0.59 -10.20
C LEU A 113 4.03 -1.25 -11.33
N LEU A 114 5.22 -1.73 -11.02
CA LEU A 114 6.10 -2.46 -11.94
C LEU A 114 6.48 -3.78 -11.29
N CYS A 115 6.39 -4.90 -12.00
CA CYS A 115 6.82 -6.20 -11.50
C CYS A 115 7.70 -6.90 -12.52
N GLU A 116 8.92 -7.27 -12.11
CA GLU A 116 9.98 -7.88 -12.93
C GLU A 116 10.34 -9.29 -12.48
#